data_AF-A0A0P8BCK2-F1
#
_entry.id   AF-A0A0P8BCK2-F1
#
_cell.length_a   1.000
_cell.length_b   1.000
_cell.length_c   1.000
_cell.angle_alpha   90.00
_cell.angle_beta   90.00
_cell.angle_gamma   90.00
#
_symmetry.space_group_name_H-M   'P 1'
#
loop_
_entity.id
_entity.type
_entity.pdbx_description
1 polymer ?
#
loop_
_entity_poly.entity_id
_entity_poly.type
_entity_poly.pdbx_seq_one_letter_code
_entity_poly.pdbx_strand_id
1 'polypeptide(L)'
;MDFSPSSGSGFLSSDTILGSTSSAMLANALQDAQSQLQLFFSSPNSAQQLGFVFDITNYQAVQTLLENVVSEAFTFPQVQVLNDELMNGARGAYSSDRNAIYLAASLLETDDLTGMQGTLIEEYGHYVDTLLNPGEDTAGDEGELFKTVVLGDVLDEAELLRIQTEDDFGIITLDGVAIAVEQDNTLNTARNVGTLIGTRTFSDFIGTSDTILSL
;
A
#
# COMPACT_ATOMS: atom_id res chain seq x y z
N MET A 1 22.12 22.08 -14.54
CA MET A 1 22.03 21.99 -13.08
C MET A 1 22.01 20.52 -12.75
N ASP A 2 22.92 20.12 -11.89
CA ASP A 2 23.23 18.75 -11.53
C ASP A 2 22.20 18.26 -10.51
N PHE A 3 21.43 17.24 -10.85
CA PHE A 3 20.40 16.66 -9.99
C PHE A 3 21.05 15.55 -9.16
N SER A 4 21.48 15.88 -7.95
CA SER A 4 21.75 14.89 -6.91
C SER A 4 20.46 14.63 -6.15
N PRO A 5 19.95 13.39 -6.05
CA PRO A 5 18.86 13.08 -5.14
C PRO A 5 19.33 13.25 -3.70
N SER A 6 18.53 13.97 -2.90
CA SER A 6 18.77 14.17 -1.48
C SER A 6 18.65 12.84 -0.74
N SER A 7 19.73 12.49 -0.05
CA SER A 7 19.86 11.29 0.77
C SER A 7 19.08 11.46 2.08
N GLY A 8 18.11 10.59 2.36
CA GLY A 8 17.55 10.47 3.71
C GLY A 8 16.17 9.84 3.84
N SER A 9 16.01 8.55 3.52
CA SER A 9 14.97 7.72 4.13
C SER A 9 15.57 6.35 4.40
N GLY A 10 15.63 6.01 5.70
CA GLY A 10 16.42 4.89 6.20
C GLY A 10 15.80 3.55 5.86
N PHE A 11 16.44 2.83 4.94
CA PHE A 11 16.32 1.39 4.86
C PHE A 11 16.88 0.78 6.15
N LEU A 12 16.04 0.10 6.93
CA LEU A 12 16.49 -0.81 7.98
C LEU A 12 16.34 -2.24 7.45
N SER A 13 17.36 -2.69 6.72
CA SER A 13 17.51 -4.10 6.38
C SER A 13 17.75 -4.87 7.68
N SER A 14 16.85 -5.80 8.01
CA SER A 14 17.25 -6.94 8.82
C SER A 14 18.24 -7.74 7.97
N ASP A 15 19.54 -7.45 8.15
CA ASP A 15 20.70 -7.79 7.28
C ASP A 15 20.94 -9.30 7.04
N THR A 16 19.95 -10.16 7.29
CA THR A 16 20.02 -11.62 7.14
C THR A 16 19.12 -12.17 6.03
N ILE A 17 18.17 -11.38 5.48
CA ILE A 17 17.12 -11.89 4.57
C ILE A 17 17.39 -11.58 3.09
N LEU A 18 18.06 -10.47 2.74
CA LEU A 18 18.16 -10.01 1.35
C LEU A 18 19.54 -10.27 0.71
N GLY A 19 19.54 -10.96 -0.43
CA GLY A 19 20.72 -11.02 -1.31
C GLY A 19 20.98 -9.68 -1.99
N SER A 20 22.21 -9.46 -2.50
CA SER A 20 22.62 -8.20 -3.14
C SER A 20 21.75 -7.81 -4.34
N THR A 21 21.25 -8.79 -5.10
CA THR A 21 20.35 -8.56 -6.24
C THR A 21 18.98 -8.09 -5.78
N SER A 22 18.38 -8.76 -4.79
CA SER A 22 17.08 -8.38 -4.20
C SER A 22 17.13 -6.99 -3.56
N SER A 23 18.24 -6.65 -2.89
CA SER A 23 18.46 -5.30 -2.36
C SER A 23 18.50 -4.23 -3.46
N ALA A 24 19.12 -4.53 -4.61
CA ALA A 24 19.14 -3.61 -5.74
C ALA A 24 17.76 -3.46 -6.42
N MET A 25 17.01 -4.56 -6.55
CA MET A 25 15.63 -4.53 -7.08
C MET A 25 14.73 -3.65 -6.21
N LEU A 26 14.75 -3.85 -4.89
CA LEU A 26 13.96 -3.05 -3.96
C LEU A 26 14.34 -1.56 -4.02
N ALA A 27 15.63 -1.25 -4.09
CA ALA A 27 16.10 0.13 -4.23
C ALA A 27 15.58 0.79 -5.52
N ASN A 28 15.58 0.06 -6.64
CA ASN A 28 15.06 0.55 -7.91
C ASN A 28 13.55 0.77 -7.85
N ALA A 29 12.79 -0.21 -7.35
CA ALA A 29 11.34 -0.11 -7.23
C ALA A 29 10.92 1.07 -6.32
N LEU A 30 11.64 1.29 -5.21
CA LEU A 30 11.40 2.43 -4.33
C LEU A 30 11.69 3.77 -5.04
N GLN A 31 12.81 3.85 -5.77
CA GLN A 31 13.14 5.05 -6.53
C GLN A 31 12.08 5.35 -7.60
N ASP A 32 11.57 4.33 -8.28
CA ASP A 32 10.53 4.46 -9.31
C ASP A 32 9.18 4.87 -8.69
N ALA A 33 8.81 4.29 -7.54
CA ALA A 33 7.61 4.67 -6.80
C ALA A 33 7.68 6.14 -6.35
N GLN A 34 8.79 6.56 -5.74
CA GLN A 34 9.00 7.96 -5.31
C GLN A 34 8.97 8.93 -6.50
N SER A 35 9.57 8.55 -7.63
CA SER A 35 9.55 9.39 -8.84
C SER A 35 8.14 9.56 -9.38
N GLN A 36 7.35 8.48 -9.41
CA GLN A 36 5.96 8.53 -9.86
C GLN A 36 5.07 9.35 -8.92
N LEU A 37 5.23 9.19 -7.61
CA LEU A 37 4.54 10.00 -6.61
C LEU A 37 4.88 11.48 -6.75
N GLN A 38 6.16 11.82 -6.94
CA GLN A 38 6.58 13.21 -7.17
C GLN A 38 5.92 13.80 -8.42
N LEU A 39 5.82 13.03 -9.51
CA LEU A 39 5.12 13.45 -10.73
C LEU A 39 3.62 13.67 -10.47
N PHE A 40 2.97 12.75 -9.76
CA PHE A 40 1.56 12.86 -9.39
C PHE A 40 1.30 14.13 -8.56
N PHE A 41 2.00 14.32 -7.45
CA PHE A 41 1.78 15.45 -6.55
C PHE A 41 2.09 16.81 -7.20
N SER A 42 3.05 16.84 -8.13
CA SER A 42 3.39 18.04 -8.90
C SER A 42 2.39 18.36 -10.02
N SER A 43 1.44 17.46 -10.30
CA SER A 43 0.44 17.66 -11.34
C SER A 43 -0.62 18.69 -10.92
N PRO A 44 -1.20 19.46 -11.86
CA PRO A 44 -2.21 20.47 -11.53
C PRO A 44 -3.54 19.87 -11.01
N ASN A 45 -3.77 18.58 -11.22
CA ASN A 45 -5.01 17.90 -10.86
C ASN A 45 -4.89 17.11 -9.55
N SER A 46 -3.70 17.06 -8.94
CA SER A 46 -3.43 16.23 -7.76
C SER A 46 -4.43 16.49 -6.63
N ALA A 47 -4.74 17.75 -6.32
CA ALA A 47 -5.73 18.09 -5.29
C ALA A 47 -7.14 17.52 -5.57
N GLN A 48 -7.59 17.57 -6.83
CA GLN A 48 -8.90 17.01 -7.21
C GLN A 48 -8.87 15.48 -7.16
N GLN A 49 -7.77 14.87 -7.60
CA GLN A 49 -7.57 13.43 -7.60
C GLN A 49 -7.50 12.87 -6.17
N LEU A 50 -6.77 13.54 -5.28
CA LEU A 50 -6.77 13.23 -3.85
C LEU A 50 -8.19 13.31 -3.26
N GLY A 51 -8.95 14.35 -3.61
CA GLY A 51 -10.35 14.48 -3.16
C GLY A 51 -11.28 13.40 -3.69
N PHE A 52 -10.96 12.79 -4.84
CA PHE A 52 -11.72 11.65 -5.39
C PHE A 52 -11.36 10.33 -4.71
N VAL A 53 -10.09 10.14 -4.35
CA VAL A 53 -9.59 8.91 -3.73
C VAL A 53 -10.01 8.83 -2.26
N PHE A 54 -9.74 9.88 -1.49
CA PHE A 54 -9.74 9.85 -0.02
C PHE A 54 -10.98 10.50 0.62
N ASP A 55 -12.08 10.69 -0.13
CA ASP A 55 -13.34 11.31 0.34
C ASP A 55 -13.16 12.56 1.23
N ILE A 56 -12.18 13.40 0.86
CA ILE A 56 -11.59 14.41 1.74
C ILE A 56 -12.62 15.45 2.19
N THR A 57 -12.75 15.59 3.51
CA THR A 57 -13.54 16.67 4.13
C THR A 57 -12.68 17.84 4.62
N ASN A 58 -11.39 17.60 4.87
CA ASN A 58 -10.43 18.60 5.35
C ASN A 58 -9.47 19.09 4.26
N TYR A 59 -9.92 20.08 3.47
CA TYR A 59 -9.09 20.67 2.40
C TYR A 59 -7.81 21.37 2.87
N GLN A 60 -7.63 21.62 4.18
CA GLN A 60 -6.37 22.16 4.70
C GLN A 60 -5.27 21.10 4.72
N ALA A 61 -5.61 19.85 5.06
CA ALA A 61 -4.64 18.74 5.06
C ALA A 61 -4.04 18.52 3.66
N VAL A 62 -4.86 18.62 2.61
CA VAL A 62 -4.41 18.56 1.21
C VAL A 62 -3.40 19.65 0.89
N GLN A 63 -3.67 20.90 1.31
CA GLN A 63 -2.75 22.01 1.08
C GLN A 63 -1.42 21.78 1.79
N THR A 64 -1.45 21.34 3.05
CA THR A 64 -0.23 21.03 3.81
C THR A 64 0.56 19.89 3.17
N LEU A 65 -0.09 18.82 2.72
CA LEU A 65 0.57 17.73 2.01
C LEU A 65 1.27 18.24 0.74
N LEU A 66 0.58 19.01 -0.10
CA LEU A 66 1.16 19.53 -1.35
C LEU A 66 2.28 20.54 -1.09
N GLU A 67 2.18 21.38 -0.06
CA GLU A 67 3.26 22.29 0.36
C GLU A 67 4.51 21.53 0.83
N ASN A 68 4.34 20.43 1.59
CA ASN A 68 5.44 19.57 2.02
C ASN A 68 6.15 18.93 0.83
N VAL A 69 5.40 18.48 -0.20
CA VAL A 69 5.99 17.94 -1.42
C VAL A 69 6.84 19.00 -2.14
N VAL A 70 6.31 20.22 -2.32
CA VAL A 70 7.00 21.31 -3.04
C VAL A 70 8.24 21.79 -2.27
N SER A 71 8.22 21.73 -0.94
CA SER A 71 9.34 22.12 -0.08
C SER A 71 10.36 21.01 0.14
N GLU A 72 10.29 19.90 -0.62
CA GLU A 72 11.14 18.72 -0.49
C GLU A 72 11.10 18.08 0.91
N ALA A 73 10.03 18.33 1.68
CA ALA A 73 9.72 17.67 2.93
C ALA A 73 8.90 16.38 2.71
N PHE A 74 8.98 15.81 1.50
CA PHE A 74 8.38 14.53 1.15
C PHE A 74 8.93 13.43 2.08
N THR A 75 8.03 12.79 2.81
CA THR A 75 8.38 11.72 3.75
C THR A 75 7.81 10.42 3.23
N PHE A 76 8.66 9.41 3.09
CA PHE A 76 8.24 8.05 2.76
C PHE A 76 8.32 7.18 4.04
N PRO A 77 7.29 6.38 4.37
CA PRO A 77 7.34 5.45 5.49
C PRO A 77 8.54 4.51 5.41
N GLN A 78 8.97 3.94 6.54
CA GLN A 78 10.03 2.93 6.49
C GLN A 78 9.55 1.70 5.73
N VAL A 79 10.41 1.14 4.87
CA VAL A 79 10.10 -0.10 4.13
C VAL A 79 10.87 -1.26 4.75
N GLN A 80 10.16 -2.32 5.10
CA GLN A 80 10.73 -3.55 5.63
C GLN A 80 10.25 -4.76 4.83
N VAL A 81 11.18 -5.62 4.40
CA VAL A 81 10.83 -6.90 3.78
C VAL A 81 10.68 -7.97 4.85
N LEU A 82 9.57 -8.72 4.80
CA LEU A 82 9.26 -9.82 5.70
C LEU A 82 9.15 -11.13 4.90
N ASN A 83 9.40 -12.26 5.57
CA ASN A 83 9.05 -13.56 5.00
C ASN A 83 7.54 -13.63 4.78
N ASP A 84 7.12 -14.28 3.69
CA ASP A 84 5.72 -14.41 3.29
C ASP A 84 4.81 -14.98 4.38
N GLU A 85 5.32 -15.90 5.22
CA GLU A 85 4.53 -16.47 6.33
C GLU A 85 4.13 -15.43 7.39
N LEU A 86 4.88 -14.34 7.49
CA LEU A 86 4.60 -13.23 8.41
C LEU A 86 3.57 -12.24 7.86
N MET A 87 3.42 -12.20 6.52
CA MET A 87 2.52 -11.31 5.80
C MET A 87 1.09 -11.86 5.70
N ASN A 88 0.86 -13.11 6.13
CA ASN A 88 -0.45 -13.78 6.09
C ASN A 88 -1.11 -13.77 4.69
N GLY A 89 -0.31 -13.84 3.63
CA GLY A 89 -0.78 -13.85 2.24
C GLY A 89 -0.82 -12.50 1.54
N ALA A 90 -0.58 -11.40 2.26
CA ALA A 90 -0.48 -10.07 1.66
C ALA A 90 0.85 -9.88 0.91
N ARG A 91 0.83 -9.11 -0.18
CA ARG A 91 2.02 -8.74 -0.97
C ARG A 91 2.68 -7.49 -0.38
N GLY A 92 1.87 -6.52 0.01
CA GLY A 92 2.23 -5.32 0.76
C GLY A 92 1.37 -5.20 2.01
N ALA A 93 1.81 -4.37 2.95
CA ALA A 93 0.96 -3.93 4.05
C ALA A 93 1.47 -2.61 4.66
N TYR A 94 0.57 -1.70 5.03
CA TYR A 94 0.89 -0.45 5.70
C TYR A 94 0.36 -0.48 7.13
N SER A 95 1.18 -0.10 8.10
CA SER A 95 0.78 0.06 9.49
C SER A 95 0.87 1.52 9.91
N SER A 96 -0.28 2.16 10.13
CA SER A 96 -0.37 3.52 10.67
C SER A 96 0.27 3.64 12.06
N ASP A 97 0.09 2.64 12.93
CA ASP A 97 0.69 2.56 14.28
C ASP A 97 2.22 2.55 14.27
N ARG A 98 2.82 1.93 13.26
CA ARG A 98 4.29 1.82 13.11
C ARG A 98 4.86 2.85 12.14
N ASN A 99 4.01 3.50 11.35
CA ASN A 99 4.36 4.26 10.16
C ASN A 99 5.38 3.52 9.28
N ALA A 100 5.02 2.30 8.89
CA ALA A 100 5.90 1.40 8.15
C ALA A 100 5.12 0.63 7.07
N ILE A 101 5.79 0.44 5.94
CA ILE A 101 5.39 -0.41 4.83
C ILE A 101 6.14 -1.74 4.96
N TYR A 102 5.40 -2.84 4.89
CA TYR A 102 5.91 -4.20 4.90
C TYR A 102 5.70 -4.83 3.53
N LEU A 103 6.72 -5.49 2.99
CA LEU A 103 6.64 -6.19 1.71
C LEU A 103 6.92 -7.68 1.90
N ALA A 104 6.18 -8.54 1.20
CA ALA A 104 6.47 -9.96 1.13
C ALA A 104 7.77 -10.21 0.36
N ALA A 105 8.60 -11.13 0.87
CA ALA A 105 9.88 -11.47 0.25
C ALA A 105 9.72 -12.01 -1.18
N SER A 106 8.62 -12.73 -1.47
CA SER A 106 8.32 -13.23 -2.81
C SER A 106 8.22 -12.14 -3.89
N LEU A 107 7.87 -10.89 -3.55
CA LEU A 107 7.90 -9.77 -4.51
C LEU A 107 9.28 -9.53 -5.10
N LEU A 108 10.35 -9.90 -4.38
CA LEU A 108 11.73 -9.72 -4.81
C LEU A 108 12.26 -10.93 -5.60
N GLU A 109 11.52 -12.03 -5.63
CA GLU A 109 11.89 -13.26 -6.35
C GLU A 109 11.37 -13.29 -7.79
N THR A 110 10.32 -12.51 -8.07
CA THR A 110 9.63 -12.50 -9.37
C THR A 110 10.32 -11.62 -10.43
N ASP A 111 11.32 -10.81 -10.06
CA ASP A 111 11.90 -9.74 -10.90
C ASP A 111 10.81 -8.80 -11.47
N ASP A 112 9.70 -8.66 -10.75
CA ASP A 112 8.55 -7.84 -11.14
C ASP A 112 8.66 -6.45 -10.51
N LEU A 113 9.54 -5.61 -11.09
CA LEU A 113 9.72 -4.23 -10.63
C LEU A 113 8.43 -3.42 -10.72
N THR A 114 7.60 -3.65 -11.74
CA THR A 114 6.33 -2.93 -11.91
C THR A 114 5.32 -3.34 -10.84
N GLY A 115 5.20 -4.64 -10.55
CA GLY A 115 4.36 -5.13 -9.45
C GLY A 115 4.81 -4.59 -8.10
N MET A 116 6.12 -4.56 -7.83
CA MET A 116 6.66 -4.02 -6.57
C MET A 116 6.49 -2.49 -6.46
N GLN A 117 6.66 -1.76 -7.57
CA GLN A 117 6.38 -0.33 -7.64
C GLN A 117 4.90 -0.05 -7.34
N GLY A 118 3.99 -0.82 -7.94
CA GLY A 118 2.56 -0.71 -7.73
C GLY A 118 2.19 -0.89 -6.25
N THR A 119 2.66 -1.99 -5.64
CA THR A 119 2.48 -2.25 -4.20
C THR A 119 3.03 -1.10 -3.35
N LEU A 120 4.25 -0.60 -3.63
CA LEU A 120 4.81 0.52 -2.87
C LEU A 120 3.99 1.82 -2.98
N ILE A 121 3.35 2.07 -4.12
CA ILE A 121 2.49 3.24 -4.31
C ILE A 121 1.16 3.06 -3.57
N GLU A 122 0.59 1.86 -3.60
CA GLU A 122 -0.62 1.48 -2.86
C GLU A 122 -0.45 1.67 -1.35
N GLU A 123 0.61 1.10 -0.79
CA GLU A 123 0.91 1.22 0.64
C GLU A 123 1.28 2.66 1.05
N TYR A 124 1.80 3.45 0.11
CA TYR A 124 1.97 4.89 0.31
C TYR A 124 0.62 5.63 0.27
N GLY A 125 -0.37 5.13 -0.45
CA GLY A 125 -1.74 5.62 -0.47
C GLY A 125 -2.39 5.56 0.91
N HIS A 126 -2.34 4.40 1.58
CA HIS A 126 -2.80 4.25 2.97
C HIS A 126 -2.10 5.23 3.93
N TYR A 127 -0.77 5.41 3.79
CA TYR A 127 -0.07 6.46 4.53
C TYR A 127 -0.62 7.86 4.26
N VAL A 128 -0.90 8.19 2.99
CA VAL A 128 -1.49 9.48 2.62
C VAL A 128 -2.88 9.64 3.23
N ASP A 129 -3.69 8.58 3.29
CA ASP A 129 -4.98 8.63 3.95
C ASP A 129 -4.84 9.06 5.41
N THR A 130 -3.89 8.49 6.17
CA THR A 130 -3.66 8.89 7.57
C THR A 130 -3.31 10.38 7.75
N LEU A 131 -2.75 11.03 6.71
CA LEU A 131 -2.44 12.45 6.72
C LEU A 131 -3.67 13.31 6.39
N LEU A 132 -4.54 12.81 5.52
CA LEU A 132 -5.69 13.54 4.98
C LEU A 132 -6.95 13.35 5.85
N ASN A 133 -7.12 12.16 6.41
CA ASN A 133 -8.20 11.72 7.27
C ASN A 133 -7.65 11.21 8.62
N PRO A 134 -7.07 12.08 9.47
CA PRO A 134 -6.41 11.63 10.70
C PRO A 134 -7.40 10.97 11.67
N GLY A 135 -7.19 9.68 11.93
CA GLY A 135 -7.96 8.88 12.88
C GLY A 135 -9.22 8.22 12.30
N GLU A 136 -9.46 8.36 11.00
CA GLU A 136 -10.56 7.72 10.28
C GLU A 136 -10.00 7.17 8.97
N ASP A 137 -10.29 5.91 8.69
CA ASP A 137 -9.94 5.25 7.43
C ASP A 137 -10.94 5.61 6.32
N THR A 138 -10.46 5.79 5.09
CA THR A 138 -11.35 5.95 3.93
C THR A 138 -11.91 4.60 3.52
N ALA A 139 -13.24 4.47 3.47
CA ALA A 139 -13.86 3.19 3.15
C ALA A 139 -13.46 2.63 1.76
N GLY A 140 -13.17 1.33 1.72
CA GLY A 140 -12.71 0.63 0.53
C GLY A 140 -11.21 0.32 0.65
N ASP A 141 -10.57 0.05 -0.48
CA ASP A 141 -9.11 0.05 -0.59
C ASP A 141 -8.69 1.35 -1.33
N GLU A 142 -8.62 2.44 -0.57
CA GLU A 142 -8.23 3.75 -1.08
C GLU A 142 -6.75 3.78 -1.51
N GLY A 143 -5.92 2.90 -0.95
CA GLY A 143 -4.55 2.65 -1.39
C GLY A 143 -4.51 2.17 -2.84
N GLU A 144 -5.33 1.18 -3.20
CA GLU A 144 -5.42 0.67 -4.56
C GLU A 144 -6.04 1.70 -5.52
N LEU A 145 -7.07 2.42 -5.06
CA LEU A 145 -7.66 3.50 -5.83
C LEU A 145 -6.62 4.60 -6.10
N PHE A 146 -5.81 4.94 -5.09
CA PHE A 146 -4.71 5.88 -5.19
C PHE A 146 -3.66 5.40 -6.20
N LYS A 147 -3.19 4.15 -6.09
CA LYS A 147 -2.27 3.50 -7.05
C LYS A 147 -2.78 3.65 -8.48
N THR A 148 -4.03 3.30 -8.71
CA THR A 148 -4.67 3.40 -10.04
C THR A 148 -4.59 4.83 -10.58
N VAL A 149 -4.95 5.82 -9.76
CA VAL A 149 -4.95 7.24 -10.13
C VAL A 149 -3.53 7.77 -10.38
N VAL A 150 -2.54 7.35 -9.58
CA VAL A 150 -1.14 7.72 -9.71
C VAL A 150 -0.50 7.13 -10.98
N LEU A 151 -0.82 5.89 -11.32
CA LEU A 151 -0.34 5.20 -12.52
C LEU A 151 -1.11 5.61 -13.79
N GLY A 152 -2.28 6.23 -13.63
CA GLY A 152 -3.12 6.66 -14.74
C GLY A 152 -3.88 5.52 -15.41
N ASP A 153 -4.13 4.45 -14.67
CA ASP A 153 -4.90 3.30 -15.14
C ASP A 153 -6.39 3.66 -15.27
N VAL A 154 -7.07 2.98 -16.19
CA VAL A 154 -8.49 3.21 -16.47
C VAL A 154 -9.31 2.18 -15.72
N LEU A 155 -10.14 2.63 -14.79
CA LEU A 155 -11.14 1.81 -14.11
C LEU A 155 -12.46 1.83 -14.89
N ASP A 156 -13.10 0.66 -14.97
CA ASP A 156 -14.53 0.60 -15.27
C ASP A 156 -15.36 0.76 -13.99
N GLU A 157 -16.68 0.90 -14.13
CA GLU A 157 -17.58 1.10 -13.00
C GLU A 157 -17.61 -0.11 -12.04
N ALA A 158 -17.36 -1.32 -12.55
CA ALA A 158 -17.39 -2.52 -11.73
C ALA A 158 -16.13 -2.62 -10.86
N GLU A 159 -14.97 -2.31 -11.44
CA GLU A 159 -13.70 -2.31 -10.71
C GLU A 159 -13.64 -1.17 -9.70
N LEU A 160 -14.11 0.02 -10.06
CA LEU A 160 -14.22 1.13 -9.11
C LEU A 160 -15.12 0.75 -7.91
N LEU A 161 -16.28 0.13 -8.17
CA LEU A 161 -17.16 -0.32 -7.10
C LEU A 161 -16.52 -1.43 -6.24
N ARG A 162 -15.77 -2.34 -6.86
CA ARG A 162 -15.05 -3.39 -6.14
C ARG A 162 -14.05 -2.77 -5.15
N ILE A 163 -13.18 -1.87 -5.63
CA ILE A 163 -12.19 -1.16 -4.81
C ILE A 163 -12.88 -0.37 -3.68
N GLN A 164 -13.91 0.40 -3.99
CA GLN A 164 -14.65 1.21 -2.99
C GLN A 164 -15.45 0.39 -1.96
N THR A 165 -15.51 -0.94 -2.10
CA THR A 165 -16.23 -1.83 -1.16
C THR A 165 -15.36 -2.97 -0.67
N GLU A 166 -14.07 -2.92 -0.95
CA GLU A 166 -13.08 -3.84 -0.41
C GLU A 166 -12.84 -3.54 1.07
N ASP A 167 -12.48 -4.58 1.82
CA ASP A 167 -12.04 -4.48 3.20
C ASP A 167 -10.64 -5.09 3.22
N ASP A 168 -9.66 -4.20 3.18
CA ASP A 168 -8.23 -4.45 3.05
C ASP A 168 -7.52 -4.51 4.41
N PHE A 169 -8.27 -4.41 5.52
CA PHE A 169 -7.74 -4.58 6.85
C PHE A 169 -7.24 -6.01 7.09
N GLY A 170 -6.08 -6.10 7.72
CA GLY A 170 -5.47 -7.36 8.08
C GLY A 170 -4.52 -7.27 9.26
N ILE A 171 -3.86 -8.39 9.55
CA ILE A 171 -2.83 -8.51 10.57
C ILE A 171 -1.60 -9.17 9.96
N ILE A 172 -0.43 -8.56 10.18
CA ILE A 172 0.86 -9.24 10.03
C ILE A 172 1.42 -9.64 11.39
N THR A 173 2.33 -10.61 11.42
CA THR A 173 3.01 -11.03 12.65
C THR A 173 4.49 -10.68 12.60
N LEU A 174 4.96 -9.82 13.50
CA LEU A 174 6.37 -9.46 13.60
C LEU A 174 6.86 -9.73 15.02
N ASP A 175 7.91 -10.55 15.16
CA ASP A 175 8.47 -10.98 16.45
C ASP A 175 7.43 -11.56 17.43
N GLY A 176 6.41 -12.24 16.90
CA GLY A 176 5.30 -12.80 17.68
C GLY A 176 4.25 -11.78 18.12
N VAL A 177 4.31 -10.54 17.63
CA VAL A 177 3.34 -9.48 17.87
C VAL A 177 2.46 -9.32 16.63
N ALA A 178 1.14 -9.34 16.83
CA ALA A 178 0.16 -8.98 15.81
C ALA A 178 0.21 -7.46 15.58
N ILE A 179 0.35 -7.04 14.33
CA ILE A 179 0.35 -5.64 13.89
C ILE A 179 -0.83 -5.47 12.94
N ALA A 180 -1.72 -4.53 13.26
CA ALA A 180 -2.81 -4.14 12.39
C ALA A 180 -2.28 -3.33 11.20
N VAL A 181 -2.84 -3.64 10.04
CA VAL A 181 -2.42 -3.09 8.74
C VAL A 181 -3.60 -2.99 7.78
N GLU A 182 -3.46 -2.14 6.79
CA GLU A 182 -4.13 -2.20 5.48
C GLU A 182 -3.22 -2.97 4.51
N GLN A 183 -3.75 -3.76 3.57
CA GLN A 183 -2.99 -4.78 2.83
C GLN A 183 -3.28 -4.82 1.33
N ASP A 184 -2.22 -4.76 0.50
CA ASP A 184 -2.24 -5.27 -0.89
C ASP A 184 -2.42 -6.80 -0.85
N ASN A 185 -3.69 -7.22 -0.88
CA ASN A 185 -4.09 -8.60 -1.09
C ASN A 185 -4.64 -8.76 -2.52
N THR A 186 -4.67 -10.00 -3.02
CA THR A 186 -5.18 -10.24 -4.37
C THR A 186 -6.12 -11.42 -4.37
N LEU A 187 -7.15 -11.38 -5.21
CA LEU A 187 -8.07 -12.52 -5.39
C LEU A 187 -7.37 -13.82 -5.81
N ASN A 188 -6.09 -13.77 -6.22
CA ASN A 188 -5.30 -14.95 -6.53
C ASN A 188 -4.88 -15.75 -5.28
N THR A 189 -4.77 -15.11 -4.12
CA THR A 189 -4.51 -15.77 -2.82
C THR A 189 -5.82 -16.16 -2.12
N ALA A 190 -6.95 -15.58 -2.54
CA ALA A 190 -8.27 -15.91 -2.02
C ALA A 190 -8.62 -17.40 -2.21
N ARG A 191 -9.09 -18.03 -1.13
CA ARG A 191 -9.50 -19.44 -1.13
C ARG A 191 -10.88 -19.59 -1.77
N ASN A 192 -10.95 -20.27 -2.92
CA ASN A 192 -12.24 -20.71 -3.46
C ASN A 192 -12.87 -21.79 -2.55
N VAL A 193 -13.94 -21.43 -1.85
CA VAL A 193 -14.67 -22.35 -0.94
C VAL A 193 -15.76 -23.18 -1.62
N GLY A 194 -15.92 -23.02 -2.94
CA GLY A 194 -16.87 -23.75 -3.77
C GLY A 194 -18.34 -23.43 -3.46
N THR A 195 -19.25 -24.20 -4.04
CA THR A 195 -20.68 -24.13 -3.71
C THR A 195 -20.92 -24.73 -2.33
N LEU A 196 -21.37 -23.90 -1.39
CA LEU A 196 -21.67 -24.33 -0.03
C LEU A 196 -22.93 -25.20 -0.01
N ILE A 197 -22.77 -26.50 0.25
CA ILE A 197 -23.88 -27.44 0.47
C ILE A 197 -23.84 -27.92 1.93
N GLY A 198 -24.93 -27.63 2.64
CA GLY A 198 -25.09 -27.91 4.07
C GLY A 198 -24.30 -26.95 4.96
N THR A 199 -24.31 -27.21 6.26
CA THR A 199 -23.54 -26.42 7.23
C THR A 199 -22.05 -26.70 7.07
N ARG A 200 -21.28 -25.62 6.90
CA ARG A 200 -19.82 -25.61 6.91
C ARG A 200 -19.36 -24.67 8.02
N THR A 201 -18.20 -24.96 8.60
CA THR A 201 -17.56 -24.10 9.58
C THR A 201 -16.23 -23.66 8.98
N PHE A 202 -16.09 -22.36 8.87
CA PHE A 202 -14.88 -21.67 8.46
C PHE A 202 -14.36 -20.97 9.71
N SER A 203 -13.04 -20.96 9.89
CA SER A 203 -12.36 -20.23 10.96
C SER A 203 -11.83 -18.89 10.47
N ASP A 204 -12.12 -18.58 9.22
CA ASP A 204 -11.76 -17.42 8.42
C ASP A 204 -13.03 -16.79 7.84
N PHE A 205 -12.92 -15.56 7.35
CA PHE A 205 -14.00 -14.85 6.68
C PHE A 205 -14.36 -15.50 5.34
N ILE A 206 -15.62 -15.33 4.92
CA ILE A 206 -16.13 -15.85 3.66
C ILE A 206 -16.97 -14.75 3.00
N GLY A 207 -16.46 -14.18 1.92
CA GLY A 207 -17.13 -13.13 1.15
C GLY A 207 -16.89 -13.25 -0.35
N THR A 208 -17.47 -12.32 -1.11
CA THR A 208 -17.10 -12.07 -2.52
C THR A 208 -15.93 -11.11 -2.67
N SER A 209 -15.53 -10.50 -1.55
CA SER A 209 -14.29 -9.74 -1.35
C SER A 209 -13.41 -10.54 -0.39
N ASP A 210 -12.09 -10.42 -0.51
CA ASP A 210 -11.18 -10.95 0.52
C ASP A 210 -11.25 -10.03 1.74
N THR A 211 -11.15 -10.62 2.92
CA THR A 211 -11.11 -9.90 4.19
C THR A 211 -10.61 -10.90 5.20
N ILE A 212 -9.48 -10.71 5.87
CA ILE A 212 -9.20 -11.56 7.03
C ILE A 212 -8.66 -10.72 8.18
N LEU A 213 -9.55 -10.22 9.05
CA LEU A 213 -9.59 -10.66 10.46
C LEU A 213 -10.65 -9.94 11.31
N SER A 214 -11.44 -10.71 12.08
CA SER A 214 -11.79 -10.43 13.50
C SER A 214 -12.80 -11.48 14.00
N LEU A 215 -12.72 -12.14 15.17
CA LEU A 215 -11.84 -12.17 16.34
C LEU A 215 -12.09 -13.53 17.03
#